data_AF-A0A956RP00-F1
#
_entry.id   AF-A0A956RP00-F1
#
_cell.length_a   1.000
_cell.length_b   1.000
_cell.length_c   1.000
_cell.angle_alpha   90.00
_cell.angle_beta   90.00
_cell.angle_gamma   90.00
#
_symmetry.space_group_name_H-M   'P 1'
#
loop_
_entity.id
_entity.type
_entity.pdbx_description
1 polymer ?
#
loop_
_entity_poly.entity_id
_entity_poly.type
_entity_poly.pdbx_seq_one_letter_code
_entity_poly.pdbx_strand_id
1 'polypeptide(L)'
;MKPAPLFAALLACGLAIAAPASRAELPDVDVTVNPADALEGLVFSPTMPSPAPASVNTITIRNASNQPMPGVLVEVVRGGPWNLCSGVTLMGITDAAGRAVITLGGGGMCLDDVGSASLITANGVTVRRYSNVKSPDFDGVSGNLRVDLPDLVQFSSEFLDHQPNRCHDYDNNENTGLEDVIIFGSAFTAGASCAP
;
A
#
# COMPACT_ATOMS: atom_id res chain seq x y z
N MET A 1 63.72 42.66 -19.44
CA MET A 1 62.77 41.57 -19.78
C MET A 1 62.43 40.82 -18.49
N LYS A 2 61.13 40.65 -18.19
CA LYS A 2 60.56 39.86 -17.08
C LYS A 2 60.89 38.35 -17.27
N PRO A 3 60.77 37.43 -16.27
CA PRO A 3 59.56 37.27 -15.46
C PRO A 3 59.72 36.96 -13.97
N ALA A 4 58.59 37.11 -13.26
CA ALA A 4 58.34 36.75 -11.87
C ALA A 4 57.79 35.32 -11.77
N PRO A 5 57.94 34.60 -10.62
CA PRO A 5 57.34 33.30 -10.45
C PRO A 5 55.91 33.38 -9.89
N LEU A 6 55.15 32.37 -10.32
CA LEU A 6 53.72 32.13 -10.24
C LEU A 6 53.32 31.63 -8.83
N PHE A 7 52.36 32.29 -8.18
CA PHE A 7 51.69 31.75 -6.98
C PHE A 7 50.64 30.72 -7.43
N ALA A 8 50.80 29.46 -7.05
CA ALA A 8 49.79 28.42 -7.20
C ALA A 8 48.86 28.43 -5.98
N ALA A 9 47.60 28.83 -6.18
CA ALA A 9 46.54 28.69 -5.19
C ALA A 9 45.95 27.27 -5.28
N LEU A 10 46.08 26.48 -4.22
CA LEU A 10 45.45 25.16 -4.10
C LEU A 10 44.02 25.36 -3.59
N LEU A 11 43.05 25.23 -4.49
CA LEU A 11 41.63 25.25 -4.18
C LEU A 11 41.24 23.90 -3.53
N ALA A 12 41.14 23.87 -2.20
CA ALA A 12 40.59 22.73 -1.48
C ALA A 12 39.08 22.67 -1.72
N CYS A 13 38.67 21.92 -2.74
CA CYS A 13 37.27 21.59 -2.99
C CYS A 13 36.84 20.59 -1.90
N GLY A 14 36.13 21.09 -0.88
CA GLY A 14 35.55 20.27 0.16
C GLY A 14 34.50 19.32 -0.42
N LEU A 15 34.88 18.05 -0.61
CA LEU A 15 33.92 16.98 -0.80
C LEU A 15 33.09 16.86 0.49
N ALA A 16 31.88 17.39 0.46
CA ALA A 16 30.84 16.99 1.40
C ALA A 16 30.50 15.52 1.09
N ILE A 17 31.14 14.61 1.80
CA ILE A 17 30.73 13.20 1.83
C ILE A 17 29.34 13.21 2.47
N ALA A 18 28.30 13.00 1.66
CA ALA A 18 26.96 12.74 2.16
C ALA A 18 27.07 11.52 3.09
N ALA A 19 26.91 11.76 4.39
CA ALA A 19 26.84 10.67 5.35
C ALA A 19 25.71 9.73 4.90
N PRO A 20 25.89 8.40 4.96
CA PRO A 20 24.78 7.49 4.78
C PRO A 20 23.74 7.88 5.82
N ALA A 21 22.50 8.09 5.37
CA ALA A 21 21.38 8.32 6.27
C ALA A 21 21.41 7.17 7.29
N SER A 22 21.82 7.47 8.52
CA SER A 22 21.73 6.53 9.61
C SER A 22 20.29 6.07 9.62
N ARG A 23 20.07 4.76 9.54
CA ARG A 23 18.78 4.12 9.79
C ARG A 23 18.40 4.48 11.22
N ALA A 24 17.78 5.65 11.36
CA ALA A 24 17.42 6.21 12.63
C ALA A 24 16.38 5.29 13.23
N GLU A 25 16.66 4.82 14.44
CA GLU A 25 15.63 4.39 15.35
C GLU A 25 14.54 5.48 15.32
N LEU A 26 13.29 5.11 15.00
CA LEU A 26 12.13 6.00 15.06
C LEU A 26 11.33 5.67 16.33
N PRO A 27 11.86 5.90 17.55
CA PRO A 27 11.01 5.93 18.72
C PRO A 27 10.25 7.26 18.73
N ASP A 28 8.96 7.20 19.03
CA ASP A 28 8.06 8.35 19.24
C ASP A 28 7.65 9.12 17.95
N VAL A 29 6.99 8.39 17.05
CA VAL A 29 6.32 8.96 15.87
C VAL A 29 4.81 8.80 15.96
N ASP A 30 4.11 9.87 15.58
CA ASP A 30 2.69 9.79 15.27
C ASP A 30 2.54 9.53 13.78
N VAL A 31 1.80 8.47 13.45
CA VAL A 31 1.61 8.01 12.08
C VAL A 31 0.12 7.93 11.83
N THR A 32 -0.31 8.36 10.66
CA THR A 32 -1.68 8.14 10.18
C THR A 32 -1.63 7.59 8.77
N VAL A 33 -2.48 6.60 8.47
CA VAL A 33 -2.56 5.98 7.16
C VAL A 33 -4.00 6.04 6.68
N ASN A 34 -4.27 6.91 5.71
CA ASN A 34 -5.62 7.08 5.18
C ASN A 34 -5.72 6.48 3.77
N PRO A 35 -6.71 5.63 3.46
CA PRO A 35 -7.85 5.25 4.31
C PRO A 35 -7.62 4.04 5.23
N ALA A 36 -6.47 3.37 5.15
CA ALA A 36 -6.26 2.07 5.82
C ALA A 36 -6.55 2.03 7.32
N ASP A 37 -6.25 3.09 8.09
CA ASP A 37 -6.53 3.14 9.53
C ASP A 37 -8.04 3.10 9.81
N ALA A 38 -8.86 3.80 9.02
CA ALA A 38 -10.32 3.81 9.17
C ALA A 38 -10.96 2.50 8.71
N LEU A 39 -10.26 1.82 7.80
CA LEU A 39 -10.64 0.55 7.22
C LEU A 39 -10.12 -0.64 8.03
N GLU A 40 -9.21 -0.41 8.98
CA GLU A 40 -8.49 -1.48 9.70
C GLU A 40 -7.76 -2.48 8.77
N GLY A 41 -7.32 -2.03 7.59
CA GLY A 41 -6.74 -2.90 6.57
C GLY A 41 -6.30 -2.21 5.29
N LEU A 42 -5.64 -2.96 4.41
CA LEU A 42 -5.24 -2.48 3.08
C LEU A 42 -6.18 -2.99 1.99
N VAL A 43 -6.55 -2.09 1.07
CA VAL A 43 -7.27 -2.45 -0.15
C VAL A 43 -6.33 -2.39 -1.34
N PHE A 44 -6.19 -3.48 -2.07
CA PHE A 44 -5.49 -3.53 -3.36
C PHE A 44 -6.52 -3.45 -4.48
N SER A 45 -6.20 -2.73 -5.55
CA SER A 45 -7.03 -2.69 -6.75
C SER A 45 -6.15 -2.51 -7.98
N PRO A 46 -6.56 -2.99 -9.16
CA PRO A 46 -5.90 -2.62 -10.41
C PRO A 46 -5.90 -1.10 -10.58
N THR A 47 -4.82 -0.58 -11.16
CA THR A 47 -4.61 0.88 -11.31
C THR A 47 -5.23 1.46 -12.58
N MET A 48 -5.76 0.60 -13.46
CA MET A 48 -6.35 0.97 -14.74
C MET A 48 -7.87 0.72 -14.73
N PRO A 49 -8.68 1.60 -15.35
CA PRO A 49 -8.29 2.87 -15.99
C PRO A 49 -7.88 3.97 -14.98
N SER A 50 -8.20 3.77 -13.71
CA SER A 50 -7.79 4.62 -12.60
C SER A 50 -7.77 3.80 -11.31
N PRO A 51 -6.88 4.11 -10.34
CA PRO A 51 -6.87 3.40 -9.08
C PRO A 51 -8.14 3.67 -8.26
N ALA A 52 -8.65 2.64 -7.59
CA ALA A 52 -9.74 2.81 -6.64
C ALA A 52 -9.27 3.72 -5.47
N PRO A 53 -10.08 4.67 -4.99
CA PRO A 53 -9.68 5.56 -3.88
C PRO A 53 -9.20 4.81 -2.63
N ALA A 54 -9.81 3.66 -2.31
CA ALA A 54 -9.41 2.80 -1.19
C ALA A 54 -7.98 2.23 -1.32
N SER A 55 -7.48 2.11 -2.56
CA SER A 55 -6.11 1.66 -2.85
C SER A 55 -5.05 2.77 -2.79
N VAL A 56 -5.46 4.04 -2.74
CA VAL A 56 -4.55 5.18 -2.71
C VAL A 56 -4.34 5.62 -1.26
N ASN A 57 -3.22 5.20 -0.68
CA ASN A 57 -2.92 5.43 0.72
C ASN A 57 -2.02 6.66 0.90
N THR A 58 -2.49 7.62 1.70
CA THR A 58 -1.69 8.74 2.18
C THR A 58 -1.18 8.42 3.58
N ILE A 59 0.14 8.27 3.70
CA ILE A 59 0.84 7.99 4.95
C ILE A 59 1.46 9.30 5.42
N THR A 60 1.06 9.76 6.60
CA THR A 60 1.62 10.96 7.24
C THR A 60 2.44 10.56 8.45
N ILE A 61 3.65 11.10 8.55
CA ILE A 61 4.57 10.85 9.66
C ILE A 61 4.92 12.17 10.33
N ARG A 62 4.73 12.19 11.65
CA ARG A 62 5.04 13.31 12.52
C ARG A 62 5.86 12.85 13.72
N ASN A 63 6.67 13.76 14.27
CA ASN A 63 7.37 13.49 15.53
C ASN A 63 6.45 13.72 16.73
N ALA A 64 6.94 13.40 17.93
CA ALA A 64 6.27 13.64 19.22
C ALA A 64 5.74 15.07 19.42
N SER A 65 6.37 16.07 18.81
CA SER A 65 5.97 17.48 18.84
C SER A 65 4.96 17.85 17.75
N ASN A 66 4.36 16.86 17.07
CA ASN A 66 3.41 17.01 15.97
C ASN A 66 3.98 17.74 14.72
N GLN A 67 5.31 17.78 14.57
CA GLN A 67 5.97 18.39 13.40
C GLN A 67 6.11 17.37 12.26
N PRO A 68 5.90 17.77 11.00
CA PRO A 68 6.05 16.87 9.85
C PRO A 68 7.49 16.38 9.70
N MET A 69 7.64 15.12 9.32
CA MET A 69 8.95 14.50 9.10
C MET A 69 9.20 14.27 7.60
N PRO A 70 9.89 15.18 6.88
CA PRO A 70 10.25 14.99 5.48
C PRO A 70 11.41 14.01 5.29
N GLY A 71 11.50 13.41 4.11
CA GLY A 71 12.63 12.55 3.73
C GLY A 71 12.63 11.16 4.37
N VAL A 72 11.53 10.76 5.00
CA VAL A 72 11.36 9.43 5.59
C VAL A 72 10.98 8.44 4.51
N LEU A 73 11.72 7.34 4.39
CA LEU A 73 11.36 6.24 3.50
C LEU A 73 10.21 5.44 4.13
N VAL A 74 9.12 5.30 3.39
CA VAL A 74 7.93 4.55 3.78
C VAL A 74 7.78 3.35 2.85
N GLU A 75 7.51 2.18 3.41
CA GLU A 75 7.37 0.93 2.65
C GLU A 75 6.15 0.15 3.15
N VAL A 76 5.37 -0.38 2.21
CA VAL A 76 4.29 -1.32 2.47
C VAL A 76 4.85 -2.73 2.28
N VAL A 77 5.02 -3.43 3.38
CA VAL A 77 5.72 -4.72 3.43
C VAL A 77 4.70 -5.86 3.49
N ARG A 78 4.97 -6.85 2.64
CA ARG A 78 4.17 -8.06 2.50
C ARG A 78 4.23 -8.93 3.74
N GLY A 79 3.04 -9.26 4.28
CA GLY A 79 2.88 -10.23 5.37
C GLY A 79 2.27 -11.58 4.97
N GLY A 80 1.68 -11.67 3.77
CA GLY A 80 1.07 -12.89 3.22
C GLY A 80 1.19 -12.95 1.68
N PRO A 81 0.62 -13.95 1.00
CA PRO A 81 0.66 -14.01 -0.46
C PRO A 81 -0.15 -12.86 -1.07
N TRP A 82 0.51 -11.98 -1.84
CA TRP A 82 -0.14 -10.88 -2.55
C TRP A 82 0.03 -11.07 -4.06
N ASN A 83 -1.05 -10.92 -4.83
CA ASN A 83 -0.96 -10.80 -6.29
C ASN A 83 -0.92 -9.31 -6.64
N LEU A 84 0.27 -8.86 -7.05
CA LEU A 84 0.52 -7.46 -7.33
C LEU A 84 0.49 -7.22 -8.84
N CYS A 85 0.09 -6.01 -9.23
CA CYS A 85 0.26 -5.58 -10.60
C CYS A 85 1.75 -5.43 -10.96
N SER A 86 2.08 -5.70 -12.22
CA SER A 86 3.43 -5.47 -12.74
C SER A 86 3.83 -3.99 -12.54
N GLY A 87 5.04 -3.74 -12.05
CA GLY A 87 5.56 -2.39 -11.86
C GLY A 87 4.96 -1.60 -10.69
N VAL A 88 4.10 -2.20 -9.84
CA VAL A 88 3.60 -1.50 -8.65
C VAL A 88 4.77 -1.10 -7.74
N THR A 89 4.74 0.14 -7.25
CA THR A 89 5.71 0.64 -6.27
C THR A 89 5.04 0.71 -4.90
N LEU A 90 5.55 -0.08 -3.96
CA LEU A 90 5.05 -0.16 -2.58
C LEU A 90 5.84 0.72 -1.61
N MET A 91 6.47 1.76 -2.13
CA MET A 91 7.40 2.61 -1.39
C MET A 91 7.19 4.08 -1.76
N GLY A 92 7.47 4.98 -0.82
CA GLY A 92 7.44 6.43 -1.03
C GLY A 92 8.37 7.15 -0.07
N ILE A 93 8.74 8.38 -0.40
CA ILE A 93 9.50 9.26 0.49
C ILE A 93 8.58 10.39 0.93
N THR A 94 8.55 10.71 2.22
CA THR A 94 7.70 11.79 2.73
C THR A 94 8.15 13.16 2.21
N ASP A 95 7.17 13.98 1.81
CA ASP A 95 7.38 15.36 1.37
C ASP A 95 7.61 16.34 2.54
N ALA A 96 7.68 17.64 2.25
CA ALA A 96 7.83 18.71 3.25
C ALA A 96 6.70 18.74 4.30
N ALA A 97 5.54 18.17 4.00
CA ALA A 97 4.41 18.04 4.93
C ALA A 97 4.42 16.71 5.68
N GLY A 98 5.46 15.88 5.51
CA GLY A 98 5.59 14.57 6.14
C GLY A 98 4.70 13.52 5.49
N ARG A 99 4.29 13.70 4.24
CA ARG A 99 3.33 12.83 3.54
C ARG A 99 3.99 12.00 2.44
N ALA A 100 3.67 10.72 2.40
CA ALA A 100 3.96 9.83 1.28
C ALA A 100 2.64 9.27 0.73
N VAL A 101 2.47 9.24 -0.59
CA VAL A 101 1.29 8.64 -1.24
C VAL A 101 1.72 7.36 -1.94
N ILE A 102 1.07 6.26 -1.62
CA ILE A 102 1.34 4.93 -2.18
C ILE A 102 0.05 4.34 -2.73
N THR A 103 0.06 3.97 -4.01
CA THR A 103 -1.07 3.31 -4.67
C THR A 103 -0.86 1.80 -4.68
N LEU A 104 -1.79 1.06 -4.07
CA LEU A 104 -1.73 -0.39 -3.90
C LEU A 104 -2.34 -1.11 -5.13
N GLY A 105 -1.52 -1.25 -6.16
CA GLY A 105 -1.84 -1.99 -7.38
C GLY A 105 -1.78 -3.51 -7.18
N GLY A 106 -2.91 -4.20 -7.25
CA GLY A 106 -2.96 -5.66 -7.10
C GLY A 106 -4.38 -6.21 -7.15
N GLY A 107 -4.51 -7.53 -7.02
CA GLY A 107 -5.76 -8.23 -7.28
C GLY A 107 -5.97 -9.60 -6.67
N GLY A 108 -7.22 -10.07 -6.55
CA GLY A 108 -7.60 -11.43 -6.17
C GLY A 108 -7.11 -11.84 -4.78
N MET A 109 -7.00 -10.88 -3.87
CA MET A 109 -6.46 -11.06 -2.53
C MET A 109 -7.56 -10.98 -1.47
N CYS A 110 -7.61 -11.97 -0.59
CA CYS A 110 -8.37 -11.85 0.64
C CYS A 110 -7.65 -12.51 1.81
N LEU A 111 -7.15 -11.68 2.71
CA LEU A 111 -6.56 -12.04 3.99
C LEU A 111 -7.42 -11.37 5.06
N ASP A 112 -8.10 -12.17 5.88
CA ASP A 112 -8.97 -11.74 6.97
C ASP A 112 -8.44 -12.27 8.29
N ASP A 113 -8.29 -11.39 9.29
CA ASP A 113 -7.75 -11.71 10.60
C ASP A 113 -6.44 -12.54 10.56
N VAL A 114 -5.63 -12.33 9.52
CA VAL A 114 -4.33 -12.98 9.38
C VAL A 114 -3.32 -12.11 10.10
N GLY A 115 -2.80 -12.61 11.22
CA GLY A 115 -1.81 -11.89 12.02
C GLY A 115 -0.69 -11.32 11.16
N SER A 116 -0.67 -9.99 11.01
CA SER A 116 0.31 -9.25 10.20
C SER A 116 0.17 -9.40 8.68
N ALA A 117 -1.03 -9.59 8.13
CA ALA A 117 -1.28 -9.65 6.69
C ALA A 117 -0.58 -8.55 5.87
N SER A 118 -0.46 -7.35 6.46
CA SER A 118 0.38 -6.27 5.95
C SER A 118 1.06 -5.47 7.05
N LEU A 119 2.19 -4.86 6.69
CA LEU A 119 2.96 -3.96 7.54
C LEU A 119 3.25 -2.67 6.80
N ILE A 120 3.34 -1.57 7.53
CA ILE A 120 3.92 -0.32 7.03
C ILE A 120 5.15 -0.03 7.87
N THR A 121 6.26 0.21 7.19
CA THR A 121 7.53 0.58 7.82
C THR A 121 7.94 1.99 7.44
N ALA A 122 8.51 2.72 8.39
CA ALA A 122 9.19 3.99 8.18
C ALA A 122 10.67 3.81 8.52
N ASN A 123 11.59 4.12 7.61
CA ASN A 123 13.03 3.85 7.72
C ASN A 123 13.35 2.42 8.25
N GLY A 124 12.55 1.44 7.85
CA GLY A 124 12.69 0.04 8.28
C GLY A 124 12.25 -0.27 9.72
N VAL A 125 11.50 0.62 10.38
CA VAL A 125 10.79 0.39 11.66
C VAL A 125 9.30 0.22 11.36
N THR A 126 8.67 -0.84 11.87
CA THR A 126 7.21 -1.05 11.70
C THR A 126 6.44 0.01 12.47
N VAL A 127 5.60 0.77 11.78
CA VAL A 127 4.74 1.83 12.33
C VAL A 127 3.25 1.48 12.28
N ARG A 128 2.86 0.56 11.39
CA ARG A 128 1.52 -0.03 11.34
C ARG A 128 1.59 -1.52 11.03
N ARG A 129 0.59 -2.24 11.54
CA ARG A 129 0.32 -3.64 11.25
C ARG A 129 -1.18 -3.78 11.05
N TYR A 130 -1.58 -4.39 9.95
CA TYR A 130 -2.98 -4.75 9.73
C TYR A 130 -3.11 -6.26 9.59
N SER A 131 -4.21 -6.78 10.11
CA SER A 131 -4.59 -8.19 9.94
C SER A 131 -5.40 -8.43 8.66
N ASN A 132 -5.86 -7.35 8.01
CA ASN A 132 -6.73 -7.41 6.85
C ASN A 132 -6.06 -6.87 5.59
N VAL A 133 -6.16 -7.63 4.49
CA VAL A 133 -5.80 -7.19 3.14
C VAL A 133 -6.85 -7.72 2.16
N LYS A 134 -7.52 -6.84 1.44
CA LYS A 134 -8.65 -7.17 0.57
C LYS A 134 -8.44 -6.62 -0.83
N SER A 135 -9.09 -7.21 -1.82
CA SER A 135 -9.10 -6.69 -3.19
C SER A 135 -10.46 -6.92 -3.86
N PRO A 136 -11.04 -5.89 -4.50
CA PRO A 136 -12.37 -5.97 -5.07
C PRO A 136 -12.42 -6.64 -6.45
N ASP A 137 -11.28 -6.99 -7.05
CA ASP A 137 -11.18 -7.45 -8.43
C ASP A 137 -11.27 -8.98 -8.62
N PHE A 138 -11.83 -9.70 -7.64
CA PHE A 138 -12.04 -11.14 -7.73
C PHE A 138 -12.99 -11.47 -8.90
N ASP A 139 -12.50 -12.21 -9.90
CA ASP A 139 -13.19 -12.54 -11.15
C ASP A 139 -13.82 -13.95 -11.14
N GLY A 140 -14.19 -14.43 -9.95
CA GLY A 140 -14.95 -15.66 -9.75
C GLY A 140 -14.18 -16.97 -10.04
N VAL A 141 -14.89 -18.10 -10.07
CA VAL A 141 -14.30 -19.45 -10.29
C VAL A 141 -13.63 -19.59 -11.64
N SER A 142 -14.12 -18.86 -12.65
CA SER A 142 -13.65 -19.00 -14.02
C SER A 142 -12.35 -18.28 -14.30
N GLY A 143 -11.96 -17.29 -13.48
CA GLY A 143 -10.73 -16.52 -13.70
C GLY A 143 -10.68 -15.83 -15.07
N ASN A 144 -11.84 -15.53 -15.65
CA ASN A 144 -12.01 -15.14 -17.05
C ASN A 144 -12.15 -13.63 -17.23
N LEU A 145 -11.83 -12.88 -16.17
CA LEU A 145 -11.95 -11.45 -16.07
C LEU A 145 -13.38 -10.89 -16.19
N ARG A 146 -14.39 -11.71 -15.96
CA ARG A 146 -15.81 -11.34 -15.95
C ARG A 146 -16.45 -11.83 -14.66
N VAL A 147 -17.58 -11.22 -14.33
CA VAL A 147 -18.50 -11.77 -13.34
C VAL A 147 -19.70 -12.25 -14.13
N ASP A 148 -19.77 -13.56 -14.38
CA ASP A 148 -20.85 -14.19 -15.12
C ASP A 148 -21.79 -15.00 -14.20
N LEU A 149 -22.82 -15.62 -14.78
CA LEU A 149 -23.82 -16.36 -14.00
C LEU A 149 -23.19 -17.48 -13.15
N PRO A 150 -22.22 -18.28 -13.64
CA PRO A 150 -21.42 -19.16 -12.80
C PRO A 150 -20.81 -18.51 -11.55
N ASP A 151 -20.20 -17.32 -11.70
CA ASP A 151 -19.60 -16.60 -10.58
C ASP A 151 -20.69 -16.12 -9.59
N LEU A 152 -21.82 -15.60 -10.10
CA LEU A 152 -22.98 -15.22 -9.28
C LEU A 152 -23.62 -16.42 -8.56
N VAL A 153 -23.72 -17.56 -9.23
CA VAL A 153 -24.23 -18.81 -8.65
C VAL A 153 -23.28 -19.29 -7.56
N GLN A 154 -21.97 -19.22 -7.79
CA GLN A 154 -20.97 -19.53 -6.78
C GLN A 154 -21.14 -18.62 -5.56
N PHE A 155 -21.18 -17.29 -5.75
CA PHE A 155 -21.45 -16.34 -4.66
C PHE A 155 -22.75 -16.73 -3.92
N SER A 156 -23.82 -17.07 -4.64
CA SER A 156 -25.09 -17.51 -4.04
C SER A 156 -25.04 -18.85 -3.28
N SER A 157 -24.28 -19.83 -3.78
CA SER A 157 -24.11 -21.11 -3.12
C SER A 157 -23.22 -21.00 -1.89
N GLU A 158 -22.25 -20.08 -1.91
CA GLU A 158 -21.36 -19.79 -0.81
C GLU A 158 -22.07 -19.05 0.33
N PHE A 159 -23.12 -18.25 0.04
CA PHE A 159 -24.04 -17.69 1.05
C PHE A 159 -24.88 -18.74 1.78
N LEU A 160 -25.12 -19.91 1.18
CA LEU A 160 -25.98 -20.95 1.76
C LEU A 160 -25.21 -21.99 2.60
N ASP A 161 -23.89 -22.16 2.36
CA ASP A 161 -23.10 -23.26 2.92
C ASP A 161 -21.80 -22.85 3.67
N HIS A 162 -21.56 -21.55 3.94
CA HIS A 162 -20.44 -21.03 4.77
C HIS A 162 -19.05 -21.66 4.48
N GLN A 163 -18.50 -21.45 3.27
CA GLN A 163 -17.14 -21.89 2.93
C GLN A 163 -16.09 -20.80 3.29
N PRO A 164 -15.12 -21.07 4.20
CA PRO A 164 -14.37 -20.02 4.91
C PRO A 164 -13.12 -19.43 4.20
N ASN A 165 -12.90 -19.63 2.90
CA ASN A 165 -11.54 -19.46 2.36
C ASN A 165 -11.25 -18.27 1.43
N ARG A 166 -12.19 -17.37 1.07
CA ARG A 166 -11.91 -16.18 0.21
C ARG A 166 -12.91 -15.06 0.51
N CYS A 167 -12.54 -14.13 1.38
CA CYS A 167 -13.46 -13.41 2.30
C CYS A 167 -14.31 -12.23 1.76
N HIS A 168 -15.55 -12.11 2.29
CA HIS A 168 -16.48 -10.95 2.31
C HIS A 168 -17.51 -11.12 3.47
N ASP A 169 -18.12 -10.08 4.12
CA ASP A 169 -19.32 -10.31 5.01
C ASP A 169 -20.66 -10.11 4.28
N TYR A 170 -20.89 -9.20 3.35
CA TYR A 170 -22.21 -9.02 2.69
C TYR A 170 -23.45 -9.02 3.62
N ASP A 171 -23.28 -8.48 4.81
CA ASP A 171 -23.73 -9.19 5.97
C ASP A 171 -25.06 -8.73 6.50
N ASN A 172 -25.70 -9.63 7.21
CA ASN A 172 -26.26 -9.17 8.48
C ASN A 172 -25.65 -10.00 9.61
N ASN A 173 -24.31 -10.06 9.56
CA ASN A 173 -23.39 -9.45 10.51
C ASN A 173 -23.13 -10.13 11.84
N GLU A 174 -22.60 -11.35 11.83
CA GLU A 174 -21.79 -11.71 13.01
C GLU A 174 -20.31 -12.01 12.70
N ASN A 175 -19.79 -11.57 11.52
CA ASN A 175 -18.66 -10.61 11.33
C ASN A 175 -17.63 -10.97 10.21
N THR A 176 -17.31 -10.04 9.30
CA THR A 176 -16.21 -10.08 8.33
C THR A 176 -15.76 -8.65 8.05
N GLY A 177 -14.44 -8.39 8.08
CA GLY A 177 -13.86 -7.03 8.24
C GLY A 177 -13.02 -6.49 7.07
N LEU A 178 -12.86 -5.16 7.02
CA LEU A 178 -12.89 -4.35 5.78
C LEU A 178 -14.23 -4.54 5.06
N GLU A 179 -15.25 -4.39 5.90
CA GLU A 179 -16.42 -5.23 6.09
C GLU A 179 -17.41 -5.16 4.93
N ASP A 180 -17.04 -5.80 3.81
CA ASP A 180 -17.92 -6.46 2.81
C ASP A 180 -17.53 -6.23 1.38
N VAL A 181 -16.46 -5.48 1.16
CA VAL A 181 -16.09 -4.89 -0.12
C VAL A 181 -16.34 -5.78 -1.36
N ILE A 182 -17.20 -5.32 -2.29
CA ILE A 182 -17.03 -5.46 -3.76
C ILE A 182 -16.89 -4.03 -4.29
N ILE A 183 -15.82 -3.73 -5.06
CA ILE A 183 -15.70 -2.44 -5.77
C ILE A 183 -15.77 -2.69 -7.28
N PHE A 184 -16.96 -2.53 -7.87
CA PHE A 184 -17.16 -2.25 -9.30
C PHE A 184 -18.40 -1.37 -9.54
N GLY A 185 -18.39 -0.54 -10.60
CA GLY A 185 -19.60 0.11 -11.15
C GLY A 185 -19.56 0.11 -12.68
N SER A 186 -20.60 0.40 -13.46
CA SER A 186 -22.05 0.35 -13.24
C SER A 186 -22.60 -0.96 -13.85
N ALA A 187 -23.21 -1.82 -13.04
CA ALA A 187 -23.79 -3.13 -13.41
C ALA A 187 -22.80 -4.29 -13.74
N PHE A 188 -21.62 -4.26 -13.11
CA PHE A 188 -20.57 -5.30 -13.09
C PHE A 188 -19.71 -5.45 -14.36
N THR A 189 -18.50 -4.88 -14.32
CA THR A 189 -17.22 -5.55 -14.67
C THR A 189 -16.07 -4.64 -14.18
N ALA A 190 -14.88 -5.14 -13.86
CA ALA A 190 -14.12 -6.16 -14.58
C ALA A 190 -13.29 -7.05 -13.66
N GLY A 191 -12.97 -8.27 -14.08
CA GLY A 191 -11.61 -8.72 -13.77
C GLY A 191 -10.67 -7.74 -14.45
N ALA A 192 -10.16 -6.82 -13.65
CA ALA A 192 -9.24 -5.84 -14.14
C ALA A 192 -7.88 -6.54 -14.16
N SER A 193 -7.46 -6.96 -15.34
CA SER A 193 -6.08 -7.40 -15.52
C SER A 193 -5.17 -6.22 -15.18
N CYS A 194 -4.16 -6.47 -14.37
CA CYS A 194 -2.93 -5.69 -14.34
C CYS A 194 -2.23 -5.77 -15.71
N ALA A 195 -2.89 -5.36 -16.79
CA ALA A 195 -2.33 -5.40 -18.14
C ALA A 195 -1.27 -4.29 -18.29
N PRO A 196 -0.20 -4.56 -19.07
CA PRO A 196 0.97 -3.70 -19.21
C PRO A 196 0.68 -2.34 -19.84
#